data_AF-A0A7S1QM61-F1
#
_entry.id   AF-A0A7S1QM61-F1
#
_cell.length_a   1.000
_cell.length_b   1.000
_cell.length_c   1.000
_cell.angle_alpha   90.00
_cell.angle_beta   90.00
_cell.angle_gamma   90.00
#
_symmetry.space_group_name_H-M   'P 1'
#
loop_
_entity.id
_entity.type
_entity.pdbx_description
1 polymer ?
#
loop_
_entity_poly.entity_id
_entity_poly.type
_entity_poly.pdbx_seq_one_letter_code
_entity_poly.pdbx_strand_id
1 'polypeptide(L)'
;AGAIGQQSRSANPLVDGPRPPVDPPPPGLMAGTGTSSRNYIGRVPRVMAPRHAPLTGAEGEAQRAVPSRAVQFAPKMKGAGKAAPVNAKRVQFKGGGPPMTDSDGRPYDLQRVVVNFANVGSTFGEKVLKRNKAKIRLFDYEGVRRCVKHLTENNGLLVIGVVFENWRAVSETGEECWDVPEDIRAMCESIECTPRLCGQHHKSADDEMTIKCAYRRNCFFLDNDNYHDWRGSMADEKVRRWLEENQDLLQKRFYFDTGLGTFDTLDGNMMSQRLDPSRFRLNRSQAG
;
A
#
# COMPACT_ATOMS: atom_id res chain seq x y z
N ALA A 1 10.25 -56.66 -23.26
CA ALA A 1 10.47 -56.11 -24.61
C ALA A 1 9.47 -54.99 -24.82
N GLY A 2 9.91 -53.73 -24.77
CA GLY A 2 9.06 -52.55 -24.98
C GLY A 2 9.91 -51.45 -25.61
N ALA A 3 9.60 -51.11 -26.85
CA ALA A 3 10.39 -50.22 -27.69
C ALA A 3 10.13 -48.74 -27.34
N ILE A 4 11.22 -47.97 -27.20
CA ILE A 4 11.21 -46.52 -26.99
C ILE A 4 11.29 -45.85 -28.35
N GLY A 5 10.25 -45.12 -28.74
CA GLY A 5 10.21 -44.31 -29.96
C GLY A 5 10.92 -42.97 -29.77
N GLN A 6 11.95 -42.71 -30.57
CA GLN A 6 12.59 -41.40 -30.71
C GLN A 6 11.79 -40.54 -31.70
N GLN A 7 11.34 -39.35 -31.27
CA GLN A 7 10.84 -38.31 -32.17
C GLN A 7 11.94 -37.27 -32.40
N SER A 8 12.32 -37.13 -33.66
CA SER A 8 13.25 -36.12 -34.19
C SER A 8 12.59 -34.73 -34.21
N ARG A 9 13.22 -33.75 -33.56
CA ARG A 9 12.85 -32.33 -33.67
C ARG A 9 13.55 -31.71 -34.88
N SER A 10 12.78 -31.26 -35.85
CA SER A 10 13.23 -30.45 -36.99
C SER A 10 13.46 -29.01 -36.54
N ALA A 11 14.65 -28.48 -36.79
CA ALA A 11 15.01 -27.08 -36.58
C ALA A 11 14.42 -26.20 -37.69
N ASN A 12 13.71 -25.14 -37.31
CA ASN A 12 13.29 -24.09 -38.24
C ASN A 12 14.48 -23.16 -38.53
N PRO A 13 14.73 -22.79 -39.80
CA PRO A 13 15.77 -21.81 -40.14
C PRO A 13 15.34 -20.39 -39.72
N LEU A 14 16.25 -19.67 -39.07
CA LEU A 14 16.14 -18.23 -38.85
C LEU A 14 16.20 -17.51 -40.20
N VAL A 15 15.15 -16.77 -40.54
CA VAL A 15 15.13 -15.86 -41.68
C VAL A 15 15.56 -14.48 -41.17
N ASP A 16 16.78 -14.07 -41.50
CA ASP A 16 17.29 -12.71 -41.27
C ASP A 16 16.69 -11.77 -42.33
N GLY A 17 15.60 -11.11 -41.97
CA GLY A 17 15.02 -10.01 -42.75
C GLY A 17 15.63 -8.66 -42.38
N PRO A 18 15.72 -7.70 -43.31
CA PRO A 18 16.22 -6.36 -43.04
C PRO A 18 15.32 -5.65 -42.01
N ARG A 19 15.95 -5.03 -41.01
CA ARG A 19 15.24 -4.24 -39.99
C ARG A 19 14.60 -3.00 -40.64
N PRO A 20 13.34 -2.66 -40.28
CA PRO A 20 12.74 -1.41 -40.72
C PRO A 20 13.51 -0.20 -40.17
N PRO A 21 13.50 0.93 -40.90
CA PRO A 21 14.16 2.16 -40.45
C PRO A 21 13.55 2.66 -39.14
N VAL A 22 14.42 3.22 -38.30
CA VAL A 22 14.05 3.83 -37.02
C VAL A 22 13.35 5.15 -37.32
N ASP A 23 12.10 5.30 -36.88
CA ASP A 23 11.37 6.56 -37.01
C ASP A 23 12.09 7.68 -36.24
N PRO A 24 12.11 8.91 -36.78
CA PRO A 24 12.64 10.05 -36.05
C PRO A 24 11.79 10.32 -34.80
N PRO A 25 12.41 10.73 -33.67
CA PRO A 25 11.66 11.03 -32.46
C PRO A 25 10.69 12.20 -32.69
N PRO A 26 9.51 12.17 -32.05
CA PRO A 26 8.51 13.21 -32.21
C PRO A 26 9.06 14.59 -31.76
N PRO A 27 8.80 15.67 -32.50
CA PRO A 27 9.22 17.00 -32.11
C PRO A 27 8.35 17.51 -30.96
N GLY A 28 8.98 17.85 -29.84
CA GLY A 28 8.39 18.72 -28.83
C GLY A 28 8.09 18.06 -27.49
N LEU A 29 9.12 17.91 -26.66
CA LEU A 29 8.99 17.87 -25.19
C LEU A 29 10.30 18.45 -24.59
N MET A 30 10.47 19.75 -24.74
CA MET A 30 11.38 20.53 -23.89
C MET A 30 10.75 20.62 -22.51
N ALA A 31 11.01 19.64 -21.65
CA ALA A 31 10.66 19.72 -20.23
C ALA A 31 11.64 20.69 -19.56
N GLY A 32 11.11 21.84 -19.13
CA GLY A 32 11.84 22.85 -18.37
C GLY A 32 12.38 22.27 -17.07
N THR A 33 13.69 22.36 -16.90
CA THR A 33 14.37 22.25 -15.61
C THR A 33 13.99 23.46 -14.76
N GLY A 34 13.05 23.27 -13.83
CA GLY A 34 12.54 24.34 -12.98
C GLY A 34 12.20 23.86 -11.58
N THR A 35 13.12 23.20 -10.88
CA THR A 35 12.99 23.02 -9.42
C THR A 35 13.78 24.11 -8.71
N SER A 36 13.03 25.14 -8.31
CA SER A 36 13.39 26.14 -7.31
C SER A 36 14.07 25.50 -6.10
N SER A 37 15.34 25.83 -5.91
CA SER A 37 16.05 25.62 -4.66
C SER A 37 16.68 26.95 -4.25
N ARG A 38 16.43 27.33 -2.99
CA ARG A 38 17.10 28.35 -2.17
C ARG A 38 16.72 29.82 -2.42
N ASN A 39 16.17 30.42 -1.37
CA ASN A 39 16.85 31.51 -0.66
C ASN A 39 16.34 31.60 0.79
N TYR A 40 17.12 31.07 1.73
CA TYR A 40 17.17 31.58 3.10
C TYR A 40 18.65 31.79 3.43
N ILE A 41 19.05 33.05 3.40
CA ILE A 41 20.39 33.53 3.73
C ILE A 41 20.43 33.73 5.25
N GLY A 42 21.18 32.89 5.93
CA GLY A 42 21.58 33.07 7.33
C GLY A 42 23.07 32.82 7.45
N ARG A 43 23.87 33.88 7.33
CA ARG A 43 25.33 33.89 7.49
C ARG A 43 25.71 33.70 8.96
N VAL A 44 26.62 32.77 9.24
CA VAL A 44 27.51 32.82 10.41
C VAL A 44 28.91 32.43 9.94
N PRO A 45 29.97 33.22 10.19
CA PRO A 45 31.32 32.89 9.77
C PRO A 45 31.98 31.90 10.76
N ARG A 46 32.43 30.74 10.25
CA ARG A 46 33.27 29.80 10.98
C ARG A 46 34.71 29.95 10.52
N VAL A 47 35.57 30.34 11.46
CA VAL A 47 37.01 30.53 11.29
C VAL A 47 37.75 29.19 11.29
N MET A 48 38.91 29.22 10.66
CA MET A 48 39.72 28.16 10.05
C MET A 48 40.29 27.07 10.96
N ALA A 49 40.61 25.95 10.31
CA ALA A 49 41.42 24.83 10.78
C ALA A 49 42.91 25.19 10.96
N PRO A 50 43.72 24.24 11.46
CA PRO A 50 44.85 23.83 10.62
C PRO A 50 45.07 22.30 10.49
N ARG A 51 45.83 22.01 9.42
CA ARG A 51 46.31 20.75 8.83
C ARG A 51 47.21 19.90 9.76
N HIS A 52 47.24 18.58 9.60
CA HIS A 52 48.32 17.80 8.95
C HIS A 52 48.14 16.26 9.12
N ALA A 53 48.69 15.55 8.13
CA ALA A 53 48.74 14.11 7.77
C ALA A 53 49.32 13.15 8.86
N PRO A 54 49.50 11.80 8.66
CA PRO A 54 49.50 11.03 7.40
C PRO A 54 48.85 9.62 7.37
N LEU A 55 48.68 9.17 6.12
CA LEU A 55 48.35 7.82 5.65
C LEU A 55 49.52 6.85 5.87
N THR A 56 49.27 5.67 6.45
CA THR A 56 50.09 4.45 6.26
C THR A 56 49.29 3.18 6.61
N GLY A 57 49.41 2.16 5.73
CA GLY A 57 49.18 0.73 6.00
C GLY A 57 47.72 0.27 6.09
N ALA A 58 47.33 -0.96 5.74
CA ALA A 58 47.97 -2.12 5.13
C ALA A 58 46.79 -3.06 4.80
N GLU A 59 46.73 -3.58 3.58
CA GLU A 59 46.78 -5.03 3.29
C GLU A 59 45.62 -5.89 3.84
N GLY A 60 44.80 -6.37 2.90
CA GLY A 60 44.42 -7.79 2.78
C GLY A 60 43.47 -8.36 3.82
N GLU A 61 42.17 -8.34 3.53
CA GLU A 61 41.24 -9.31 4.13
C GLU A 61 40.44 -10.04 3.04
N ALA A 62 40.69 -11.34 2.99
CA ALA A 62 40.14 -12.30 2.04
C ALA A 62 38.62 -12.40 2.18
N GLN A 63 37.91 -12.19 1.07
CA GLN A 63 36.51 -12.54 0.92
C GLN A 63 36.35 -14.07 1.01
N ARG A 64 35.99 -14.57 2.19
CA ARG A 64 35.48 -15.94 2.34
C ARG A 64 34.07 -15.98 1.77
N ALA A 65 33.92 -16.70 0.66
CA ALA A 65 32.63 -17.11 0.13
C ALA A 65 31.89 -17.95 1.18
N VAL A 66 30.74 -17.46 1.63
CA VAL A 66 29.83 -18.20 2.51
C VAL A 66 28.94 -19.07 1.62
N PRO A 67 28.87 -20.39 1.81
CA PRO A 67 28.00 -21.24 1.01
C PRO A 67 26.53 -20.89 1.29
N SER A 68 25.82 -20.55 0.22
CA SER A 68 24.38 -20.31 0.22
C SER A 68 23.65 -21.61 0.55
N ARG A 69 23.31 -21.80 1.83
CA ARG A 69 22.52 -22.92 2.30
C ARG A 69 21.06 -22.54 2.11
N ALA A 70 20.42 -23.10 1.09
CA ALA A 70 18.98 -23.00 0.88
C ALA A 70 18.28 -23.57 2.12
N VAL A 71 17.80 -22.69 3.00
CA VAL A 71 17.03 -23.10 4.17
C VAL A 71 15.59 -23.28 3.73
N GLN A 72 15.21 -24.53 3.47
CA GLN A 72 13.83 -24.93 3.30
C GLN A 72 13.12 -24.83 4.67
N PHE A 73 12.71 -23.62 5.06
CA PHE A 73 11.74 -23.45 6.12
C PHE A 73 10.35 -23.63 5.53
N ALA A 74 9.85 -24.87 5.57
CA ALA A 74 8.42 -25.12 5.52
C ALA A 74 7.91 -25.08 6.97
N PRO A 75 7.26 -23.98 7.43
CA PRO A 75 6.62 -24.00 8.73
C PRO A 75 5.41 -24.94 8.65
N LYS A 76 5.47 -26.06 9.39
CA LYS A 76 4.28 -26.84 9.73
C LYS A 76 3.40 -25.97 10.64
N MET A 77 2.51 -25.19 10.05
CA MET A 77 1.42 -24.52 10.78
C MET A 77 0.43 -25.58 11.27
N LYS A 78 0.70 -26.13 12.46
CA LYS A 78 -0.24 -26.98 13.18
C LYS A 78 -1.17 -26.08 13.99
N GLY A 79 -2.44 -26.07 13.56
CA GLY A 79 -3.57 -25.63 14.39
C GLY A 79 -3.86 -24.14 14.33
N ALA A 80 -4.42 -23.67 13.21
CA ALA A 80 -5.25 -22.47 13.23
C ALA A 80 -6.44 -22.75 14.17
N GLY A 81 -6.33 -22.32 15.42
CA GLY A 81 -7.47 -22.26 16.33
C GLY A 81 -8.55 -21.45 15.61
N LYS A 82 -9.75 -22.01 15.50
CA LYS A 82 -10.90 -21.29 14.96
C LYS A 82 -11.08 -20.04 15.81
N ALA A 83 -10.65 -18.88 15.31
CA ALA A 83 -10.91 -17.61 15.95
C ALA A 83 -12.41 -17.56 16.26
N ALA A 84 -12.76 -17.40 17.54
CA ALA A 84 -14.14 -17.25 17.92
C ALA A 84 -14.71 -16.09 17.09
N PRO A 85 -15.91 -16.23 16.49
CA PRO A 85 -16.49 -15.18 15.68
C PRO A 85 -16.56 -13.93 16.55
N VAL A 86 -15.80 -12.90 16.18
CA VAL A 86 -15.82 -11.61 16.86
C VAL A 86 -17.27 -11.17 16.82
N ASN A 87 -17.92 -11.16 17.98
CA ASN A 87 -19.36 -10.91 18.12
C ASN A 87 -19.62 -9.40 18.00
N ALA A 88 -19.05 -8.78 16.97
CA ALA A 88 -19.26 -7.39 16.63
C ALA A 88 -20.74 -7.25 16.32
N LYS A 89 -21.43 -6.46 17.15
CA LYS A 89 -22.83 -6.11 16.92
C LYS A 89 -22.88 -5.37 15.59
N ARG A 90 -23.16 -6.13 14.52
CA ARG A 90 -23.24 -5.62 13.15
C ARG A 90 -24.22 -4.47 13.15
N VAL A 91 -23.72 -3.26 12.92
CA VAL A 91 -24.55 -2.06 12.82
C VAL A 91 -25.45 -2.26 11.60
N GLN A 92 -26.71 -2.61 11.85
CA GLN A 92 -27.72 -2.67 10.79
C GLN A 92 -28.09 -1.23 10.44
N PHE A 93 -27.66 -0.78 9.26
CA PHE A 93 -28.20 0.43 8.66
C PHE A 93 -29.68 0.21 8.36
N LYS A 94 -30.57 0.68 9.24
CA LYS A 94 -32.03 0.66 9.03
C LYS A 94 -32.48 1.76 8.06
N GLY A 95 -31.76 1.95 6.96
CA GLY A 95 -32.18 2.84 5.88
C GLY A 95 -33.10 2.08 4.94
N GLY A 96 -34.40 2.37 4.95
CA GLY A 96 -35.38 1.77 4.03
C GLY A 96 -35.27 2.22 2.56
N GLY A 97 -34.14 2.81 2.17
CA GLY A 97 -33.88 3.23 0.80
C GLY A 97 -33.33 2.07 -0.06
N PRO A 98 -33.39 2.20 -1.40
CA PRO A 98 -32.71 1.26 -2.28
C PRO A 98 -31.19 1.23 -1.98
N PRO A 99 -30.52 0.08 -2.13
CA PRO A 99 -29.09 -0.01 -1.91
C PRO A 99 -28.36 0.92 -2.88
N MET A 100 -27.37 1.64 -2.37
CA MET A 100 -26.49 2.43 -3.22
C MET A 100 -25.61 1.50 -4.06
N THR A 101 -25.39 1.89 -5.31
CA THR A 101 -24.62 1.14 -6.29
C THR A 101 -23.58 2.03 -6.96
N ASP A 102 -22.52 1.41 -7.49
CA ASP A 102 -21.55 2.07 -8.36
C ASP A 102 -22.06 2.21 -9.80
N SER A 103 -21.23 2.76 -10.70
CA SER A 103 -21.54 2.93 -12.12
C SER A 103 -21.79 1.61 -12.87
N ASP A 104 -21.27 0.49 -12.36
CA ASP A 104 -21.50 -0.86 -12.88
C ASP A 104 -22.75 -1.52 -12.24
N GLY A 105 -23.47 -0.82 -11.36
CA GLY A 105 -24.65 -1.34 -10.67
C GLY A 105 -24.35 -2.30 -9.51
N ARG A 106 -23.09 -2.40 -9.07
CA ARG A 106 -22.69 -3.26 -7.95
C ARG A 106 -23.05 -2.56 -6.64
N PRO A 107 -23.71 -3.25 -5.68
CA PRO A 107 -24.04 -2.63 -4.39
C PRO A 107 -22.76 -2.34 -3.60
N TYR A 108 -22.71 -1.22 -2.90
CA TYR A 108 -21.58 -0.93 -2.01
C TYR A 108 -21.66 -1.77 -0.74
N ASP A 109 -20.53 -2.30 -0.32
CA ASP A 109 -20.36 -2.93 0.98
C ASP A 109 -19.76 -1.96 2.00
N LEU A 110 -20.66 -1.20 2.64
CA LEU A 110 -20.29 -0.18 3.62
C LEU A 110 -19.97 -0.76 5.02
N GLN A 111 -19.95 -2.09 5.17
CA GLN A 111 -19.59 -2.75 6.43
C GLN A 111 -18.17 -3.27 6.44
N ARG A 112 -17.47 -3.12 5.32
CA ARG A 112 -16.11 -3.61 5.13
C ARG A 112 -15.18 -2.47 4.73
N VAL A 113 -13.94 -2.56 5.19
CA VAL A 113 -12.89 -1.61 4.86
C VAL A 113 -11.59 -2.33 4.55
N VAL A 114 -10.97 -1.98 3.43
CA VAL A 114 -9.61 -2.39 3.09
C VAL A 114 -8.64 -1.37 3.67
N VAL A 115 -7.65 -1.80 4.45
CA VAL A 115 -6.71 -0.90 5.13
C VAL A 115 -5.30 -1.11 4.58
N ASN A 116 -4.68 -0.03 4.08
CA ASN A 116 -3.26 -0.06 3.73
C ASN A 116 -2.42 -0.02 5.02
N PHE A 117 -1.94 -1.19 5.49
CA PHE A 117 -1.17 -1.26 6.73
C PHE A 117 0.14 -0.49 6.64
N ALA A 118 0.79 -0.45 5.46
CA ALA A 118 2.05 0.25 5.28
C ALA A 118 1.88 1.77 5.49
N ASN A 119 0.83 2.36 4.92
CA ASN A 119 0.49 3.77 5.11
C ASN A 119 0.18 4.08 6.59
N VAL A 120 -0.69 3.27 7.23
CA VAL A 120 -1.07 3.44 8.65
C VAL A 120 0.13 3.31 9.59
N GLY A 121 0.89 2.22 9.49
CA GLY A 121 2.02 1.95 10.37
C GLY A 121 3.16 2.95 10.19
N SER A 122 3.44 3.38 8.96
CA SER A 122 4.45 4.42 8.68
C SER A 122 4.01 5.79 9.19
N THR A 123 2.72 6.13 9.05
CA THR A 123 2.16 7.38 9.59
C THR A 123 2.29 7.42 11.11
N PHE A 124 2.00 6.32 11.81
CA PHE A 124 2.17 6.25 13.26
C PHE A 124 3.62 6.44 13.69
N GLY A 125 4.56 5.71 13.08
CA GLY A 125 5.96 5.85 13.46
C GLY A 125 6.55 7.22 13.12
N GLU A 126 6.10 7.86 12.04
CA GLU A 126 6.47 9.25 11.73
C GLU A 126 5.85 10.24 12.72
N LYS A 127 4.53 10.22 12.90
CA LYS A 127 3.78 11.29 13.60
C LYS A 127 3.79 11.13 15.12
N VAL A 128 3.65 9.91 15.62
CA VAL A 128 3.51 9.61 17.05
C VAL A 128 4.88 9.31 17.66
N LEU A 129 5.63 8.38 17.05
CA LEU A 129 6.94 7.98 17.57
C LEU A 129 8.08 8.93 17.18
N LYS A 130 7.80 9.93 16.32
CA LYS A 130 8.76 10.92 15.82
C LYS A 130 10.02 10.27 15.24
N ARG A 131 9.87 9.10 14.61
CA ARG A 131 11.00 8.40 13.97
C ARG A 131 11.50 9.22 12.79
N ASN A 132 12.82 9.38 12.72
CA ASN A 132 13.45 10.14 11.65
C ASN A 132 13.41 9.34 10.34
N LYS A 133 12.92 9.96 9.25
CA LYS A 133 12.87 9.37 7.89
C LYS A 133 14.23 8.93 7.36
N ALA A 134 15.32 9.53 7.85
CA ALA A 134 16.68 9.12 7.50
C ALA A 134 17.05 7.74 8.08
N LYS A 135 16.31 7.25 9.08
CA LYS A 135 16.47 5.90 9.64
C LYS A 135 15.49 4.96 8.94
N ILE A 136 15.99 3.78 8.57
CA ILE A 136 15.39 2.81 7.62
C ILE A 136 14.00 2.26 8.04
N ARG A 137 13.46 2.58 9.22
CA ARG A 137 12.26 1.90 9.77
C ARG A 137 11.25 2.87 10.36
N LEU A 138 10.43 3.47 9.49
CA LEU A 138 9.29 4.31 9.91
C LEU A 138 8.10 3.48 10.37
N PHE A 139 7.91 2.30 9.81
CA PHE A 139 6.74 1.47 10.08
C PHE A 139 6.69 0.93 11.53
N ASP A 140 5.50 0.93 12.12
CA ASP A 140 5.22 0.31 13.41
C ASP A 140 3.84 -0.38 13.44
N TYR A 141 3.79 -1.61 13.96
CA TYR A 141 2.53 -2.37 14.07
C TYR A 141 1.60 -1.85 15.16
N GLU A 142 2.08 -1.09 16.15
CA GLU A 142 1.22 -0.49 17.17
C GLU A 142 0.23 0.51 16.54
N GLY A 143 0.66 1.26 15.52
CA GLY A 143 -0.24 2.11 14.74
C GLY A 143 -1.35 1.31 14.04
N VAL A 144 -0.97 0.19 13.42
CA VAL A 144 -1.92 -0.73 12.76
C VAL A 144 -2.88 -1.33 13.78
N ARG A 145 -2.39 -1.79 14.93
CA ARG A 145 -3.19 -2.36 16.01
C ARG A 145 -4.26 -1.39 16.49
N ARG A 146 -3.89 -0.12 16.74
CA ARG A 146 -4.83 0.94 17.14
C ARG A 146 -5.87 1.22 16.06
N CYS A 147 -5.45 1.28 14.81
CA CYS A 147 -6.34 1.45 13.66
C CYS A 147 -7.36 0.32 13.58
N VAL A 148 -6.91 -0.93 13.51
CA VAL A 148 -7.79 -2.10 13.38
C VAL A 148 -8.76 -2.17 14.55
N LYS A 149 -8.25 -2.02 15.79
CA LYS A 149 -9.07 -2.01 16.99
C LYS A 149 -10.17 -0.96 16.94
N HIS A 150 -9.84 0.28 16.56
CA HIS A 150 -10.84 1.35 16.42
C HIS A 150 -11.90 0.99 15.36
N LEU A 151 -11.48 0.53 14.17
CA LEU A 151 -12.41 0.18 13.10
C LEU A 151 -13.35 -0.97 13.51
N THR A 152 -12.84 -1.97 14.21
CA THR A 152 -13.63 -3.15 14.61
C THR A 152 -14.49 -2.88 15.84
N GLU A 153 -13.93 -2.27 16.89
CA GLU A 153 -14.62 -2.10 18.18
C GLU A 153 -15.49 -0.85 18.20
N ASN A 154 -15.01 0.28 17.67
CA ASN A 154 -15.73 1.55 17.69
C ASN A 154 -16.69 1.68 16.50
N ASN A 155 -16.23 1.28 15.31
CA ASN A 155 -17.01 1.47 14.08
C ASN A 155 -17.77 0.21 13.65
N GLY A 156 -17.46 -0.96 14.22
CA GLY A 156 -18.12 -2.23 13.88
C GLY A 156 -17.86 -2.71 12.44
N LEU A 157 -16.74 -2.30 11.84
CA LEU A 157 -16.37 -2.64 10.47
C LEU A 157 -15.58 -3.96 10.40
N LEU A 158 -15.76 -4.70 9.31
CA LEU A 158 -14.92 -5.82 8.93
C LEU A 158 -13.66 -5.29 8.24
N VAL A 159 -12.48 -5.65 8.76
CA VAL A 159 -11.20 -5.13 8.28
C VAL A 159 -10.52 -6.17 7.40
N ILE A 160 -10.10 -5.75 6.21
CA ILE A 160 -9.16 -6.47 5.35
C ILE A 160 -7.85 -5.69 5.35
N GLY A 161 -6.79 -6.26 5.93
CA GLY A 161 -5.47 -5.63 5.91
C GLY A 161 -4.73 -5.90 4.60
N VAL A 162 -4.12 -4.89 4.01
CA VAL A 162 -3.17 -5.04 2.89
C VAL A 162 -1.78 -4.71 3.38
N VAL A 163 -0.84 -5.61 3.16
CA VAL A 163 0.56 -5.48 3.59
C VAL A 163 1.48 -6.21 2.62
N PHE A 164 2.74 -5.81 2.52
CA PHE A 164 3.70 -6.58 1.74
C PHE A 164 4.01 -7.94 2.37
N GLU A 165 4.33 -8.91 1.52
CA GLU A 165 4.94 -10.17 1.96
C GLU A 165 6.26 -9.93 2.71
N ASN A 166 6.48 -10.70 3.77
CA ASN A 166 7.70 -10.62 4.59
C ASN A 166 7.98 -9.18 5.05
N TRP A 167 6.94 -8.44 5.46
CA TRP A 167 7.12 -7.06 5.92
C TRP A 167 7.88 -7.04 7.23
N ARG A 168 9.00 -6.30 7.25
CA ARG A 168 9.90 -6.26 8.39
C ARG A 168 9.54 -5.07 9.26
N ALA A 169 9.09 -5.37 10.48
CA ALA A 169 8.85 -4.37 11.51
C ALA A 169 9.74 -4.65 12.73
N VAL A 170 9.83 -3.66 13.61
CA VAL A 170 10.44 -3.82 14.94
C VAL A 170 9.29 -3.78 15.93
N SER A 171 9.20 -4.80 16.77
CA SER A 171 8.25 -4.86 17.87
C SER A 171 8.62 -3.88 18.98
N GLU A 172 7.75 -3.70 19.95
CA GLU A 172 7.98 -2.85 21.13
C GLU A 172 9.21 -3.29 21.94
N THR A 173 9.53 -4.59 21.94
CA THR A 173 10.71 -5.15 22.62
C THR A 173 12.02 -4.96 21.83
N GLY A 174 11.95 -4.38 20.64
CA GLY A 174 13.10 -4.23 19.74
C GLY A 174 13.37 -5.46 18.87
N GLU A 175 12.57 -6.53 19.01
CA GLU A 175 12.70 -7.74 18.20
C GLU A 175 12.14 -7.54 16.79
N GLU A 176 12.74 -8.20 15.80
CA GLU A 176 12.29 -8.10 14.43
C GLU A 176 11.10 -9.03 14.17
N CYS A 177 10.01 -8.47 13.66
CA CYS A 177 8.85 -9.21 13.21
C CYS A 177 8.81 -9.24 11.68
N TRP A 178 8.52 -10.41 11.10
CA TRP A 178 8.50 -10.64 9.65
C TRP A 178 7.10 -10.93 9.10
N ASP A 179 6.10 -10.96 9.98
CA ASP A 179 4.70 -11.23 9.65
C ASP A 179 3.79 -10.28 10.45
N VAL A 180 2.52 -10.22 10.06
CA VAL A 180 1.49 -9.51 10.81
C VAL A 180 1.31 -10.24 12.16
N PRO A 181 1.45 -9.53 13.29
CA PRO A 181 1.20 -10.08 14.62
C PRO A 181 -0.17 -10.78 14.74
N GLU A 182 -0.22 -11.87 15.50
CA GLU A 182 -1.41 -12.73 15.61
C GLU A 182 -2.63 -12.00 16.19
N ASP A 183 -2.41 -11.06 17.11
CA ASP A 183 -3.46 -10.22 17.67
C ASP A 183 -4.11 -9.31 16.62
N ILE A 184 -3.32 -8.75 15.70
CA ILE A 184 -3.84 -7.97 14.57
C ILE A 184 -4.58 -8.89 13.59
N ARG A 185 -4.00 -10.06 13.28
CA ARG A 185 -4.61 -11.05 12.39
C ARG A 185 -5.97 -11.52 12.90
N ALA A 186 -6.10 -11.73 14.21
CA ALA A 186 -7.35 -12.15 14.86
C ALA A 186 -8.46 -11.07 14.81
N MET A 187 -8.09 -9.80 14.69
CA MET A 187 -9.06 -8.70 14.52
C MET A 187 -9.45 -8.46 13.06
N CYS A 188 -8.71 -9.01 12.09
CA CYS A 188 -9.00 -8.85 10.67
C CYS A 188 -9.84 -10.01 10.12
N GLU A 189 -10.70 -9.73 9.13
CA GLU A 189 -11.39 -10.75 8.34
C GLU A 189 -10.38 -11.54 7.49
N SER A 190 -9.49 -10.82 6.82
CA SER A 190 -8.38 -11.38 6.07
C SER A 190 -7.20 -10.42 6.01
N ILE A 191 -6.02 -10.97 5.71
CA ILE A 191 -4.81 -10.20 5.38
C ILE A 191 -4.41 -10.58 3.96
N GLU A 192 -4.36 -9.59 3.09
CA GLU A 192 -3.94 -9.73 1.70
C GLU A 192 -2.46 -9.29 1.60
N CYS A 193 -1.61 -10.24 1.20
CA CYS A 193 -0.20 -9.96 1.04
C CYS A 193 0.12 -9.49 -0.38
N THR A 194 0.84 -8.38 -0.50
CA THR A 194 1.34 -7.85 -1.78
C THR A 194 2.74 -8.41 -2.03
N PRO A 195 3.00 -9.04 -3.19
CA PRO A 195 4.34 -9.48 -3.56
C PRO A 195 5.33 -8.32 -3.53
N ARG A 196 6.53 -8.56 -2.99
CA ARG A 196 7.62 -7.58 -3.08
C ARG A 196 8.15 -7.56 -4.50
N LEU A 197 7.83 -6.51 -5.24
CA LEU A 197 8.47 -6.26 -6.53
C LEU A 197 9.92 -5.83 -6.29
N CYS A 198 10.87 -6.51 -6.94
CA CYS A 198 12.25 -6.07 -6.97
C CYS A 198 12.37 -4.83 -7.87
N GLY A 199 13.03 -3.76 -7.41
CA GLY A 199 13.31 -2.57 -8.22
C GLY A 199 12.78 -1.25 -7.63
N GLN A 200 12.81 -0.17 -8.41
CA GLN A 200 12.41 1.17 -7.95
C GLN A 200 10.89 1.33 -7.76
N HIS A 201 10.07 0.47 -8.35
CA HIS A 201 8.60 0.55 -8.31
C HIS A 201 7.96 -0.15 -7.09
N HIS A 202 8.74 -0.49 -6.06
CA HIS A 202 8.21 -1.23 -4.90
C HIS A 202 7.28 -0.40 -4.02
N LYS A 203 7.42 0.93 -3.99
CA LYS A 203 6.70 1.80 -3.04
C LYS A 203 5.21 1.94 -3.29
N SER A 204 4.70 1.43 -4.41
CA SER A 204 3.32 1.70 -4.85
C SER A 204 2.52 0.41 -5.04
N ALA A 205 3.14 -0.77 -4.90
CA ALA A 205 2.42 -2.03 -5.12
C ALA A 205 1.34 -2.28 -4.05
N ASP A 206 1.55 -1.84 -2.81
CA ASP A 206 0.56 -1.87 -1.74
C ASP A 206 -0.62 -0.94 -2.00
N ASP A 207 -0.39 0.25 -2.57
CA ASP A 207 -1.46 1.15 -3.02
C ASP A 207 -2.32 0.48 -4.09
N GLU A 208 -1.69 -0.07 -5.13
CA GLU A 208 -2.38 -0.75 -6.23
C GLU A 208 -3.21 -1.93 -5.71
N MET A 209 -2.64 -2.73 -4.81
CA MET A 209 -3.34 -3.86 -4.20
C MET A 209 -4.50 -3.41 -3.30
N THR A 210 -4.33 -2.31 -2.55
CA THR A 210 -5.39 -1.71 -1.73
C THR A 210 -6.57 -1.28 -2.61
N ILE A 211 -6.30 -0.52 -3.68
CA ILE A 211 -7.31 -0.06 -4.63
C ILE A 211 -8.01 -1.26 -5.28
N LYS A 212 -7.26 -2.23 -5.79
CA LYS A 212 -7.82 -3.43 -6.45
C LYS A 212 -8.62 -4.30 -5.48
N CYS A 213 -8.22 -4.40 -4.23
CA CYS A 213 -8.96 -5.15 -3.22
C CYS A 213 -10.29 -4.46 -2.89
N ALA A 214 -10.26 -3.14 -2.70
CA ALA A 214 -11.45 -2.34 -2.45
C ALA A 214 -12.43 -2.37 -3.62
N TYR A 215 -11.94 -2.23 -4.86
CA TYR A 215 -12.74 -2.38 -6.08
C TYR A 215 -13.45 -3.74 -6.18
N ARG A 216 -12.72 -4.83 -5.90
CA ARG A 216 -13.27 -6.19 -5.98
C ARG A 216 -14.37 -6.45 -4.96
N ARG A 217 -14.25 -5.85 -3.77
CA ARG A 217 -15.25 -5.93 -2.69
C ARG A 217 -16.31 -4.82 -2.77
N ASN A 218 -16.09 -3.83 -3.63
CA ASN A 218 -16.88 -2.60 -3.74
C ASN A 218 -17.16 -1.95 -2.37
N CYS A 219 -16.12 -1.79 -1.54
CA CYS A 219 -16.23 -1.37 -0.15
C CYS A 219 -15.35 -0.14 0.16
N PHE A 220 -15.31 0.27 1.43
CA PHE A 220 -14.41 1.34 1.86
C PHE A 220 -12.94 0.94 1.71
N PHE A 221 -12.08 1.94 1.58
CA PHE A 221 -10.64 1.79 1.77
C PHE A 221 -10.09 2.91 2.64
N LEU A 222 -9.16 2.58 3.54
CA LEU A 222 -8.56 3.50 4.49
C LEU A 222 -7.11 3.77 4.09
N ASP A 223 -6.86 5.02 3.68
CA ASP A 223 -5.54 5.52 3.31
C ASP A 223 -5.55 7.06 3.35
N ASN A 224 -4.41 7.66 3.65
CA ASN A 224 -4.22 9.11 3.57
C ASN A 224 -3.63 9.58 2.23
N ASP A 225 -3.20 8.67 1.36
CA ASP A 225 -2.75 9.00 0.03
C ASP A 225 -3.90 9.44 -0.88
N ASN A 226 -3.62 10.36 -1.80
CA ASN A 226 -4.62 10.90 -2.72
C ASN A 226 -4.74 10.09 -4.02
N TYR A 227 -3.83 9.15 -4.24
CA TYR A 227 -3.76 8.29 -5.43
C TYR A 227 -3.81 9.06 -6.76
N HIS A 228 -3.32 10.32 -6.82
CA HIS A 228 -3.35 11.12 -8.05
C HIS A 228 -2.64 10.43 -9.21
N ASP A 229 -1.48 9.82 -8.95
CA ASP A 229 -0.70 9.13 -9.96
C ASP A 229 -1.45 7.89 -10.50
N TRP A 230 -2.21 7.21 -9.65
CA TRP A 230 -2.95 5.99 -10.00
C TRP A 230 -4.17 6.25 -10.88
N ARG A 231 -4.81 7.42 -10.77
CA ARG A 231 -5.93 7.79 -11.66
C ARG A 231 -5.51 7.84 -13.14
N GLY A 232 -4.27 8.21 -13.42
CA GLY A 232 -3.73 8.28 -14.79
C GLY A 232 -2.90 7.07 -15.23
N SER A 233 -2.35 6.29 -14.29
CA SER A 233 -1.38 5.22 -14.59
C SER A 233 -1.88 3.80 -14.31
N MET A 234 -3.06 3.63 -13.71
CA MET A 234 -3.61 2.30 -13.43
C MET A 234 -3.96 1.55 -14.71
N ALA A 235 -3.33 0.39 -14.92
CA ALA A 235 -3.47 -0.39 -16.15
C ALA A 235 -4.88 -1.00 -16.35
N ASP A 236 -5.59 -1.33 -15.27
CA ASP A 236 -6.96 -1.83 -15.35
C ASP A 236 -7.95 -0.67 -15.43
N GLU A 237 -8.50 -0.46 -16.62
CA GLU A 237 -9.43 0.62 -16.95
C GLU A 237 -10.68 0.64 -16.06
N LYS A 238 -11.20 -0.53 -15.63
CA LYS A 238 -12.39 -0.57 -14.77
C LYS A 238 -12.07 -0.12 -13.36
N VAL A 239 -10.94 -0.56 -12.83
CA VAL A 239 -10.47 -0.18 -11.49
C VAL A 239 -10.14 1.32 -11.48
N ARG A 240 -9.48 1.81 -12.53
CA ARG A 240 -9.15 3.23 -12.71
C ARG A 240 -10.39 4.11 -12.69
N ARG A 241 -11.39 3.79 -13.52
CA ARG A 241 -12.68 4.52 -13.56
C ARG A 241 -13.41 4.47 -12.23
N TRP A 242 -13.46 3.30 -11.59
CA TRP A 242 -14.08 3.18 -10.27
C TRP A 242 -13.38 4.06 -9.23
N LEU A 243 -12.05 4.12 -9.23
CA LEU A 243 -11.30 4.99 -8.32
C LEU A 243 -11.64 6.46 -8.57
N GLU A 244 -11.67 6.91 -9.82
CA GLU A 244 -12.02 8.29 -10.20
C GLU A 244 -13.41 8.70 -9.72
N GLU A 245 -14.40 7.81 -9.87
CA GLU A 245 -15.80 8.10 -9.55
C GLU A 245 -16.12 7.94 -8.06
N ASN A 246 -15.45 7.01 -7.36
CA ASN A 246 -15.86 6.56 -6.03
C ASN A 246 -14.90 6.94 -4.91
N GLN A 247 -13.67 7.41 -5.21
CA GLN A 247 -12.69 7.72 -4.17
C GLN A 247 -13.24 8.70 -3.12
N ASP A 248 -13.91 9.78 -3.55
CA ASP A 248 -14.44 10.77 -2.60
C ASP A 248 -15.55 10.21 -1.70
N LEU A 249 -16.20 9.11 -2.09
CA LEU A 249 -17.26 8.46 -1.35
C LEU A 249 -16.73 7.32 -0.45
N LEU A 250 -15.81 6.52 -0.99
CA LEU A 250 -15.36 5.26 -0.38
C LEU A 250 -13.99 5.36 0.30
N GLN A 251 -13.22 6.42 0.06
CA GLN A 251 -11.99 6.65 0.79
C GLN A 251 -12.29 7.18 2.19
N LYS A 252 -11.84 6.44 3.19
CA LYS A 252 -11.71 6.93 4.56
C LYS A 252 -10.30 7.45 4.76
N ARG A 253 -10.19 8.59 5.43
CA ARG A 253 -8.92 9.16 5.89
C ARG A 253 -8.79 8.97 7.39
N PHE A 254 -7.58 9.06 7.91
CA PHE A 254 -7.33 8.88 9.33
C PHE A 254 -6.32 9.90 9.85
N TYR A 255 -6.29 10.05 11.17
CA TYR A 255 -5.24 10.77 11.85
C TYR A 255 -4.83 10.04 13.11
N PHE A 256 -3.62 10.34 13.57
CA PHE A 256 -3.17 9.98 14.90
C PHE A 256 -2.99 11.25 15.71
N ASP A 257 -3.58 11.28 16.91
CA ASP A 257 -3.26 12.32 17.88
C ASP A 257 -1.79 12.17 18.30
N THR A 258 -0.97 13.20 18.07
CA THR A 258 0.47 13.09 18.34
C THR A 258 0.84 13.07 19.83
N GLY A 259 -0.04 13.54 20.71
CA GLY A 259 0.20 13.57 22.16
C GLY A 259 -0.23 12.28 22.84
N LEU A 260 -1.39 11.74 22.45
CA LEU A 260 -1.99 10.54 23.03
C LEU A 260 -1.68 9.26 22.22
N GLY A 261 -1.26 9.42 20.97
CA GLY A 261 -1.09 8.33 20.01
C GLY A 261 -2.42 7.67 19.61
N THR A 262 -3.57 8.26 19.95
CA THR A 262 -4.89 7.67 19.65
C THR A 262 -5.16 7.74 18.15
N PHE A 263 -5.77 6.69 17.62
CA PHE A 263 -6.22 6.62 16.23
C PHE A 263 -7.67 7.05 16.12
N ASP A 264 -7.99 7.79 15.07
CA ASP A 264 -9.36 8.13 14.72
C ASP A 264 -9.51 8.38 13.21
N THR A 265 -10.73 8.28 12.72
CA THR A 265 -11.08 8.41 11.31
C THR A 265 -11.61 9.82 11.02
N LEU A 266 -11.24 10.38 9.87
CA LEU A 266 -11.68 11.71 9.42
C LEU A 266 -13.02 11.64 8.69
N ASP A 267 -13.95 10.88 9.26
CA ASP A 267 -15.25 10.56 8.67
C ASP A 267 -16.29 11.69 8.88
N GLY A 268 -15.88 12.78 9.54
CA GLY A 268 -16.75 13.85 10.05
C GLY A 268 -17.78 14.35 9.03
N ASN A 269 -19.06 14.07 9.31
CA ASN A 269 -20.29 14.54 8.64
C ASN A 269 -20.50 14.27 7.15
N MET A 270 -19.51 13.73 6.41
CA MET A 270 -19.64 13.63 4.96
C MET A 270 -20.71 12.63 4.50
N MET A 271 -20.84 11.49 5.18
CA MET A 271 -21.85 10.49 4.77
C MET A 271 -23.27 10.97 5.08
N SER A 272 -23.52 11.60 6.22
CA SER A 272 -24.85 12.10 6.55
C SER A 272 -25.37 13.12 5.53
N GLN A 273 -24.48 13.91 4.92
CA GLN A 273 -24.88 14.92 3.93
C GLN A 273 -24.92 14.41 2.49
N ARG A 274 -24.09 13.43 2.11
CA ARG A 274 -24.08 12.86 0.75
C ARG A 274 -25.06 11.72 0.54
N LEU A 275 -25.47 11.04 1.61
CA LEU A 275 -26.48 9.98 1.55
C LEU A 275 -27.90 10.51 1.50
N ASP A 276 -28.11 11.83 1.52
CA ASP A 276 -29.42 12.43 1.26
C ASP A 276 -29.84 12.17 -0.20
N PRO A 277 -30.88 11.33 -0.43
CA PRO A 277 -31.36 11.01 -1.77
C PRO A 277 -31.80 12.24 -2.58
N SER A 278 -32.08 13.37 -1.91
CA SER A 278 -32.53 14.61 -2.55
C SER A 278 -31.47 15.24 -3.46
N ARG A 279 -30.17 15.02 -3.21
CA ARG A 279 -29.08 15.64 -4.00
C ARG A 279 -28.73 14.92 -5.29
N PHE A 280 -28.94 13.60 -5.38
CA PHE A 280 -28.64 12.84 -6.60
C PHE A 280 -29.60 13.15 -7.76
N ARG A 281 -30.76 13.77 -7.47
CA ARG A 281 -31.72 14.14 -8.52
C ARG A 281 -31.32 15.39 -9.31
N LEU A 282 -30.43 16.23 -8.79
CA LEU A 282 -30.14 17.54 -9.39
C LEU A 282 -29.12 17.51 -10.54
N ASN A 283 -28.28 16.48 -10.65
CA ASN A 283 -27.22 16.44 -11.67
C ASN A 283 -27.61 15.71 -12.98
N ARG A 284 -28.77 15.05 -13.05
CA ARG A 284 -29.23 14.40 -14.30
C ARG A 284 -30.09 15.28 -15.21
N SER A 285 -30.57 16.43 -14.73
CA SER A 285 -31.47 17.31 -15.50
C SER A 285 -30.76 18.38 -16.33
N GLN A 286 -29.41 18.41 -16.39
CA GLN A 286 -28.66 19.41 -17.18
C GLN A 286 -27.83 18.81 -18.34
N ALA A 287 -28.02 17.53 -18.67
CA ALA A 287 -27.36 16.87 -19.80
C ALA A 287 -28.33 16.56 -20.96
N GLY A 288 -29.40 17.35 -21.10
CA GLY A 288 -30.36 17.29 -22.21
C GLY A 288 -30.20 18.49 -23.13
#